data_AF-A0A1I5TYI6-F1
#
_entry.id   AF-A0A1I5TYI6-F1
#
_cell.length_a   1.000
_cell.length_b   1.000
_cell.length_c   1.000
_cell.angle_alpha   90.00
_cell.angle_beta   90.00
_cell.angle_gamma   90.00
#
_symmetry.space_group_name_H-M   'P 1'
#
loop_
_entity.id
_entity.type
_entity.pdbx_description
1 polymer ?
#
loop_
_entity_poly.entity_id
_entity_poly.type
_entity_poly.pdbx_seq_one_letter_code
_entity_poly.pdbx_strand_id
1 'polypeptide(L)'
;MAHSLHSSSSAAPFRSNRPDLATEAIRTAREDLAACFRMAARNGFEEGICNHFSAVVPGHDDLFLVNPYGYAFRELTASKLLICDFHGNVLDGEGVPEATAFYIHAEMHKRLPRAKVAFHTHMPYATALSMTEGDPLIWAGQTALKFYGRTAVDRDYNGLALDVSEGARIASAVGEADIVFMKHHGVMVLAPTIAEAWDDLYYLERAAEVQVLAMSTGRKVLPVDPAIAAATYKQMREGDSESARLHLAAIRRQLDAEEPQYRH
;
A
#
# COMPACT_ATOMS: atom_id res chain seq x y z
N MET A 1 0.30 4.61 -18.44
CA MET A 1 0.18 4.02 -17.11
C MET A 1 -0.38 5.06 -16.17
N ALA A 2 0.37 6.12 -15.83
CA ALA A 2 -0.13 7.14 -14.89
C ALA A 2 -0.76 8.37 -15.57
N HIS A 3 -1.83 8.89 -14.99
CA HIS A 3 -2.55 10.08 -15.43
C HIS A 3 -3.06 10.91 -14.25
N SER A 4 -3.14 12.24 -14.40
CA SER A 4 -3.72 13.09 -13.37
C SER A 4 -5.24 12.94 -13.28
N LEU A 5 -5.80 13.07 -12.07
CA LEU A 5 -7.24 13.18 -11.89
C LEU A 5 -7.76 14.47 -12.57
N HIS A 6 -8.66 14.33 -13.55
CA HIS A 6 -9.27 15.48 -14.23
C HIS A 6 -10.43 16.01 -13.37
N SER A 7 -10.29 17.21 -12.82
CA SER A 7 -11.34 17.88 -12.05
C SER A 7 -12.47 18.36 -12.98
N SER A 8 -13.71 17.95 -12.67
CA SER A 8 -14.89 18.72 -13.08
C SER A 8 -15.13 19.77 -12.01
N SER A 9 -14.67 20.99 -12.29
CA SER A 9 -14.83 22.13 -11.38
C SER A 9 -16.30 22.53 -11.29
N SER A 10 -16.98 22.11 -10.23
CA SER A 10 -18.03 22.94 -9.61
C SER A 10 -17.57 23.28 -8.20
N ALA A 11 -17.00 24.48 -8.04
CA ALA A 11 -16.62 25.00 -6.74
C ALA A 11 -17.87 25.12 -5.85
N ALA A 12 -18.00 24.22 -4.88
CA ALA A 12 -18.97 24.36 -3.80
C ALA A 12 -18.55 25.55 -2.90
N PRO A 13 -19.51 26.28 -2.29
CA PRO A 13 -19.21 27.49 -1.54
C PRO A 13 -18.32 27.20 -0.31
N PHE A 14 -17.33 28.07 -0.10
CA PHE A 14 -16.41 28.09 1.03
C PHE A 14 -17.18 27.95 2.37
N ARG A 15 -17.00 26.82 3.07
CA ARG A 15 -17.48 26.65 4.45
C ARG A 15 -16.40 27.12 5.42
N SER A 16 -16.76 27.99 6.36
CA SER A 16 -15.85 28.63 7.33
C SER A 16 -15.39 27.73 8.49
N ASN A 17 -15.42 26.41 8.31
CA ASN A 17 -15.03 25.41 9.32
C ASN A 17 -14.07 24.40 8.66
N ARG A 18 -12.85 24.84 8.33
CA ARG A 18 -11.81 23.89 7.90
C ARG A 18 -11.41 23.04 9.12
N PRO A 19 -11.35 21.70 9.00
CA PRO A 19 -10.83 20.85 10.07
C PRO A 19 -9.39 21.25 10.41
N ASP A 20 -8.99 21.07 11.67
CA ASP A 20 -7.59 21.25 12.07
C ASP A 20 -6.75 20.08 11.54
N LEU A 21 -6.07 20.33 10.43
CA LEU A 21 -5.21 19.35 9.76
C LEU A 21 -3.74 19.43 10.23
N ALA A 22 -3.45 20.22 11.26
CA ALA A 22 -2.09 20.46 11.76
C ALA A 22 -1.77 19.72 13.07
N THR A 23 -2.56 18.70 13.43
CA THR A 23 -2.34 17.96 14.68
C THR A 23 -1.05 17.14 14.67
N GLU A 24 -0.51 16.86 15.86
CA GLU A 24 0.70 16.03 16.02
C GLU A 24 0.54 14.62 15.43
N ALA A 25 -0.66 14.04 15.53
CA ALA A 25 -0.96 12.73 14.98
C ALA A 25 -0.90 12.74 13.44
N ILE A 26 -1.44 13.79 12.81
CA ILE A 26 -1.38 13.97 11.35
C ILE A 26 0.05 14.22 10.89
N ARG A 27 0.82 15.05 11.62
CA ARG A 27 2.25 15.25 11.35
C ARG A 27 3.03 13.93 11.40
N THR A 28 2.83 13.14 12.45
CA THR A 28 3.49 11.83 12.61
C THR A 28 3.11 10.89 11.46
N ALA A 29 1.83 10.82 11.07
CA ALA A 29 1.39 10.01 9.94
C ALA A 29 2.02 10.44 8.62
N ARG A 30 2.18 11.76 8.38
CA ARG A 30 2.88 12.29 7.21
C ARG A 30 4.37 11.88 7.20
N GLU A 31 5.06 12.00 8.34
CA GLU A 31 6.46 11.58 8.46
C GLU A 31 6.64 10.07 8.24
N ASP A 32 5.78 9.25 8.87
CA ASP A 32 5.83 7.79 8.74
C ASP A 32 5.55 7.36 7.30
N LEU A 33 4.54 7.94 6.66
CA LEU A 33 4.22 7.63 5.27
C LEU A 33 5.34 8.07 4.30
N ALA A 34 5.94 9.25 4.53
CA ALA A 34 7.10 9.70 3.77
C ALA A 34 8.31 8.76 3.95
N ALA A 35 8.53 8.23 5.16
CA ALA A 35 9.56 7.23 5.40
C ALA A 35 9.32 5.95 4.57
N CYS A 36 8.07 5.48 4.52
CA CYS A 36 7.70 4.31 3.72
C CYS A 36 7.94 4.55 2.22
N PHE A 37 7.59 5.73 1.67
CA PHE A 37 7.91 6.05 0.28
C PHE A 37 9.41 6.00 0.00
N ARG A 38 10.22 6.65 0.83
CA ARG A 38 11.69 6.68 0.68
C ARG A 38 12.30 5.29 0.76
N MET A 39 11.82 4.47 1.69
CA MET A 39 12.35 3.13 1.86
C MET A 39 11.85 2.17 0.78
N ALA A 40 10.61 2.32 0.29
CA ALA A 40 10.12 1.60 -0.87
C ALA A 40 10.99 1.88 -2.11
N ALA A 41 11.40 3.15 -2.30
CA ALA A 41 12.31 3.54 -3.36
C ALA A 41 13.66 2.85 -3.27
N ARG A 42 14.27 2.86 -2.08
CA ARG A 42 15.56 2.19 -1.82
C ARG A 42 15.50 0.69 -2.06
N ASN A 43 14.34 0.07 -1.81
CA ASN A 43 14.13 -1.35 -2.05
C ASN A 43 13.69 -1.68 -3.49
N GLY A 44 13.48 -0.67 -4.35
CA GLY A 44 13.06 -0.87 -5.73
C GLY A 44 11.61 -1.32 -5.90
N PHE A 45 10.72 -0.94 -4.98
CA PHE A 45 9.30 -1.33 -5.04
C PHE A 45 8.46 -0.41 -5.95
N GLU A 46 9.00 0.75 -6.33
CA GLU A 46 8.33 1.74 -7.18
C GLU A 46 8.47 1.43 -8.68
N GLU A 47 7.49 1.85 -9.47
CA GLU A 47 7.54 1.89 -10.93
C GLU A 47 7.37 3.33 -11.43
N GLY A 48 8.50 4.02 -11.56
CA GLY A 48 8.53 5.41 -11.99
C GLY A 48 7.73 6.33 -11.07
N ILE A 49 6.64 6.90 -11.58
CA ILE A 49 5.74 7.80 -10.85
C ILE A 49 4.33 7.23 -10.66
N CYS A 50 4.15 5.92 -10.93
CA CYS A 50 2.82 5.33 -11.08
C CYS A 50 2.23 4.75 -9.79
N ASN A 51 3.06 4.46 -8.79
CA ASN A 51 2.59 3.84 -7.55
C ASN A 51 2.10 4.87 -6.53
N HIS A 52 1.40 4.38 -5.52
CA HIS A 52 0.75 5.24 -4.54
C HIS A 52 0.54 4.52 -3.21
N PHE A 53 0.81 5.26 -2.14
CA PHE A 53 0.48 4.86 -0.77
C PHE A 53 -0.50 5.85 -0.18
N SER A 54 -1.47 5.35 0.58
CA SER A 54 -2.41 6.19 1.31
C SER A 54 -2.64 5.71 2.73
N ALA A 55 -3.02 6.65 3.59
CA ALA A 55 -3.44 6.39 4.96
C ALA A 55 -4.59 7.32 5.35
N VAL A 56 -5.65 6.79 5.94
CA VAL A 56 -6.73 7.58 6.55
C VAL A 56 -6.12 8.56 7.56
N VAL A 57 -6.55 9.82 7.50
CA VAL A 57 -6.01 10.88 8.34
C VAL A 57 -6.43 10.61 9.80
N PRO A 58 -5.49 10.56 10.76
CA PRO A 58 -5.84 10.37 12.17
C PRO A 58 -6.85 11.41 12.65
N GLY A 59 -8.00 10.95 13.17
CA GLY A 59 -9.09 11.81 13.62
C GLY A 59 -10.13 12.18 12.55
N HIS A 60 -9.93 11.78 11.29
CA HIS A 60 -10.80 12.10 10.17
C HIS A 60 -11.00 10.87 9.27
N ASP A 61 -12.07 10.11 9.51
CA ASP A 61 -12.35 8.86 8.77
C ASP A 61 -12.82 9.09 7.32
N ASP A 62 -13.07 10.34 6.93
CA ASP A 62 -13.48 10.78 5.60
C ASP A 62 -12.34 11.39 4.77
N LEU A 63 -11.13 11.47 5.35
CA LEU A 63 -9.94 12.04 4.72
C LEU A 63 -8.80 11.04 4.67
N PHE A 64 -7.92 11.16 3.67
CA PHE A 64 -6.71 10.33 3.56
C PHE A 64 -5.52 11.12 3.03
N LEU A 65 -4.33 10.73 3.50
CA LEU A 65 -3.03 11.13 3.00
C LEU A 65 -2.70 10.37 1.71
N VAL A 66 -2.09 11.02 0.73
CA VAL A 66 -1.60 10.37 -0.50
C VAL A 66 -0.45 11.17 -1.14
N ASN A 67 0.42 10.52 -1.91
CA ASN A 67 1.45 11.23 -2.69
C ASN A 67 0.84 12.05 -3.85
N PRO A 68 1.37 13.26 -4.13
CA PRO A 68 1.05 14.00 -5.34
C PRO A 68 1.57 13.28 -6.59
N TYR A 69 0.83 13.41 -7.68
CA TYR A 69 1.22 12.91 -8.99
C TYR A 69 2.46 13.64 -9.52
N GLY A 70 3.34 12.90 -10.22
CA GLY A 70 4.51 13.45 -10.92
C GLY A 70 5.84 13.34 -10.16
N TYR A 71 5.83 12.86 -8.93
CA TYR A 71 7.06 12.64 -8.14
C TYR A 71 7.42 11.16 -8.07
N ALA A 72 8.70 10.84 -8.20
CA ALA A 72 9.22 9.54 -7.82
C ALA A 72 9.18 9.40 -6.29
N PHE A 73 8.96 8.19 -5.77
CA PHE A 73 8.89 7.90 -4.32
C PHE A 73 10.14 8.40 -3.55
N ARG A 74 11.32 8.35 -4.18
CA ARG A 74 12.57 8.94 -3.64
C ARG A 74 12.57 10.47 -3.51
N GLU A 75 11.54 11.19 -3.94
CA GLU A 75 11.41 12.64 -3.84
C GLU A 75 10.39 13.07 -2.79
N LEU A 76 9.60 12.14 -2.26
CA LEU A 76 8.49 12.44 -1.37
C LEU A 76 8.99 12.87 0.00
N THR A 77 8.30 13.83 0.59
CA THR A 77 8.54 14.28 1.95
C THR A 77 7.20 14.51 2.64
N ALA A 78 7.22 14.65 3.98
CA ALA A 78 6.01 14.80 4.78
C ALA A 78 5.15 16.01 4.34
N SER A 79 5.77 17.13 3.96
CA SER A 79 5.06 18.34 3.49
C SER A 79 4.50 18.21 2.07
N LYS A 80 5.10 17.37 1.23
CA LYS A 80 4.61 17.13 -0.14
C LYS A 80 3.32 16.32 -0.18
N LEU A 81 3.01 15.55 0.86
CA LEU A 81 1.82 14.70 0.87
C LEU A 81 0.55 15.55 0.83
N LEU A 82 -0.46 15.06 0.11
CA LEU A 82 -1.78 15.68 0.02
C LEU A 82 -2.69 15.11 1.10
N ILE A 83 -3.65 15.91 1.58
CA ILE A 83 -4.85 15.40 2.25
C ILE A 83 -6.02 15.58 1.29
N CYS A 84 -6.70 14.48 1.00
CA CYS A 84 -7.86 14.45 0.10
C CYS A 84 -9.09 13.90 0.82
N ASP A 85 -10.27 14.31 0.38
CA ASP A 85 -11.51 13.59 0.70
C ASP A 85 -11.76 12.43 -0.28
N PHE A 86 -12.73 11.58 0.02
CA PHE A 86 -13.15 10.49 -0.89
C PHE A 86 -13.90 10.94 -2.15
N HIS A 87 -13.96 12.25 -2.42
CA HIS A 87 -14.56 12.83 -3.62
C HIS A 87 -13.51 13.45 -4.57
N GLY A 88 -12.24 13.41 -4.21
CA GLY A 88 -11.12 13.83 -5.05
C GLY A 88 -10.75 15.29 -4.87
N ASN A 89 -11.32 15.93 -3.85
CA ASN A 89 -10.95 17.29 -3.49
C ASN A 89 -9.68 17.24 -2.63
N VAL A 90 -8.70 18.08 -2.97
CA VAL A 90 -7.49 18.29 -2.16
C VAL A 90 -7.79 19.38 -1.12
N LEU A 91 -7.66 19.04 0.16
CA LEU A 91 -7.90 19.94 1.29
C LEU A 91 -6.62 20.59 1.83
N ASP A 92 -5.48 19.91 1.69
CA ASP A 92 -4.17 20.37 2.14
C ASP A 92 -3.04 19.79 1.27
N GLY A 93 -1.99 20.58 1.03
CA GLY A 93 -0.89 20.26 0.11
C GLY A 93 -1.03 20.86 -1.30
N GLU A 94 0.03 20.76 -2.10
CA GLU A 94 0.10 21.30 -3.47
C GLU A 94 0.14 20.18 -4.53
N GLY A 95 -0.72 20.27 -5.54
CA GLY A 95 -0.78 19.33 -6.65
C GLY A 95 -2.10 18.57 -6.73
N VAL A 96 -2.08 17.44 -7.44
CA VAL A 96 -3.24 16.54 -7.60
C VAL A 96 -2.80 15.10 -7.35
N PRO A 97 -3.66 14.23 -6.80
CA PRO A 97 -3.37 12.81 -6.77
C PRO A 97 -3.39 12.23 -8.19
N GLU A 98 -2.72 11.09 -8.35
CA GLU A 98 -2.87 10.27 -9.55
C GLU A 98 -4.31 9.68 -9.59
N ALA A 99 -4.88 9.54 -10.79
CA ALA A 99 -6.28 9.14 -10.95
C ALA A 99 -6.62 7.74 -10.40
N THR A 100 -5.79 6.73 -10.66
CA THR A 100 -5.95 5.37 -10.14
C THR A 100 -5.72 5.33 -8.62
N ALA A 101 -4.79 6.14 -8.09
CA ALA A 101 -4.61 6.33 -6.65
C ALA A 101 -5.94 6.76 -6.01
N PHE A 102 -6.62 7.71 -6.62
CA PHE A 102 -7.92 8.18 -6.13
C PHE A 102 -9.01 7.10 -6.29
N TYR A 103 -9.24 6.58 -7.49
CA TYR A 103 -10.36 5.69 -7.76
C TYR A 103 -10.30 4.35 -7.00
N ILE A 104 -9.09 3.85 -6.72
CA ILE A 104 -8.93 2.60 -5.98
C ILE A 104 -8.87 2.87 -4.47
N HIS A 105 -7.99 3.75 -3.99
CA HIS A 105 -7.75 3.90 -2.55
C HIS A 105 -8.94 4.53 -1.82
N ALA A 106 -9.62 5.51 -2.44
CA ALA A 106 -10.82 6.10 -1.83
C ALA A 106 -11.93 5.05 -1.65
N GLU A 107 -12.16 4.19 -2.65
CA GLU A 107 -13.14 3.12 -2.55
C GLU A 107 -12.70 2.03 -1.56
N MET A 108 -11.39 1.72 -1.44
CA MET A 108 -10.89 0.82 -0.39
C MET A 108 -11.22 1.37 1.00
N HIS A 109 -10.78 2.59 1.32
CA HIS A 109 -10.97 3.19 2.64
C HIS A 109 -12.46 3.34 3.00
N LYS A 110 -13.29 3.71 2.02
CA LYS A 110 -14.73 3.90 2.20
C LYS A 110 -15.49 2.58 2.41
N ARG A 111 -15.14 1.53 1.66
CA ARG A 111 -15.86 0.24 1.71
C ARG A 111 -15.32 -0.71 2.76
N LEU A 112 -14.04 -0.59 3.10
CA LEU A 112 -13.33 -1.44 4.04
C LEU A 112 -12.78 -0.58 5.18
N PRO A 113 -13.58 -0.22 6.20
CA PRO A 113 -13.13 0.63 7.31
C PRO A 113 -11.91 0.10 8.07
N ARG A 114 -11.62 -1.21 7.98
CA ARG A 114 -10.40 -1.84 8.54
C ARG A 114 -9.13 -1.47 7.78
N ALA A 115 -9.24 -1.13 6.51
CA ALA A 115 -8.14 -0.68 5.66
C ALA A 115 -7.88 0.79 5.95
N LYS A 116 -7.22 1.09 7.08
CA LYS A 116 -6.79 2.46 7.41
C LYS A 116 -5.59 2.89 6.59
N VAL A 117 -4.82 1.95 6.07
CA VAL A 117 -3.67 2.19 5.19
C VAL A 117 -3.79 1.28 3.98
N ALA A 118 -3.46 1.79 2.80
CA ALA A 118 -3.46 1.05 1.55
C ALA A 118 -2.19 1.37 0.75
N PHE A 119 -1.33 0.38 0.55
CA PHE A 119 -0.08 0.50 -0.20
C PHE A 119 -0.18 -0.29 -1.51
N HIS A 120 -0.09 0.40 -2.64
CA HIS A 120 -0.07 -0.24 -3.95
C HIS A 120 1.31 -0.08 -4.61
N THR A 121 1.83 -1.19 -5.14
CA THR A 121 3.11 -1.22 -5.85
C THR A 121 3.08 -2.14 -7.06
N HIS A 122 3.97 -1.87 -8.01
CA HIS A 122 4.36 -2.77 -9.09
C HIS A 122 5.72 -3.39 -8.79
N MET A 123 5.93 -3.82 -7.54
CA MET A 123 7.20 -4.38 -7.10
C MET A 123 7.53 -5.67 -7.88
N PRO A 124 8.79 -5.87 -8.31
CA PRO A 124 9.12 -6.81 -9.39
C PRO A 124 8.65 -8.25 -9.18
N TYR A 125 8.89 -8.83 -8.01
CA TYR A 125 8.71 -10.27 -7.81
C TYR A 125 7.25 -10.63 -7.56
N ALA A 126 6.56 -9.88 -6.68
CA ALA A 126 5.14 -10.11 -6.46
C ALA A 126 4.31 -9.84 -7.73
N THR A 127 4.67 -8.82 -8.50
CA THR A 127 4.04 -8.54 -9.79
C THR A 127 4.31 -9.65 -10.80
N ALA A 128 5.54 -10.18 -10.87
CA ALA A 128 5.84 -11.33 -11.73
C ALA A 128 4.95 -12.54 -11.42
N LEU A 129 4.78 -12.90 -10.14
CA LEU A 129 3.90 -13.99 -9.71
C LEU A 129 2.42 -13.68 -9.99
N SER A 130 2.01 -12.41 -9.92
CA SER A 130 0.66 -12.00 -10.32
C SER A 130 0.35 -12.27 -11.80
N MET A 131 1.34 -12.59 -12.64
CA MET A 131 1.15 -12.89 -14.06
C MET A 131 1.17 -14.40 -14.40
N THR A 132 1.50 -15.28 -13.46
CA THR A 132 1.61 -16.73 -13.71
C THR A 132 0.27 -17.46 -13.66
N GLU A 133 0.20 -18.73 -14.07
CA GLU A 133 -0.98 -19.54 -13.80
C GLU A 133 -1.20 -19.78 -12.28
N GLY A 134 -2.44 -20.09 -11.88
CA GLY A 134 -2.77 -20.44 -10.50
C GLY A 134 -2.82 -19.24 -9.54
N ASP A 135 -2.57 -19.52 -8.26
CA ASP A 135 -2.43 -18.53 -7.20
C ASP A 135 -0.98 -18.05 -7.12
N PRO A 136 -0.71 -16.75 -6.85
CA PRO A 136 0.64 -16.21 -6.92
C PRO A 136 1.64 -16.80 -5.91
N LEU A 137 1.22 -17.07 -4.67
CA LEU A 137 2.11 -17.59 -3.62
C LEU A 137 1.97 -19.10 -3.47
N ILE A 138 3.11 -19.78 -3.39
CA ILE A 138 3.26 -21.15 -2.93
C ILE A 138 3.69 -21.08 -1.47
N TRP A 139 2.96 -21.76 -0.59
CA TRP A 139 3.21 -21.79 0.86
C TRP A 139 4.43 -22.65 1.24
N ALA A 140 5.61 -22.33 0.68
CA ALA A 140 6.85 -23.11 0.81
C ALA A 140 7.90 -22.44 1.70
N GLY A 141 8.00 -21.12 1.65
CA GLY A 141 8.96 -20.35 2.47
C GLY A 141 8.33 -19.84 3.76
N GLN A 142 9.08 -19.84 4.86
CA GLN A 142 8.61 -19.33 6.15
C GLN A 142 8.05 -17.91 6.05
N THR A 143 8.70 -17.01 5.29
CA THR A 143 8.22 -15.64 5.06
C THR A 143 6.84 -15.61 4.39
N ALA A 144 6.58 -16.50 3.42
CA ALA A 144 5.27 -16.58 2.76
C ALA A 144 4.17 -16.99 3.74
N LEU A 145 4.48 -17.79 4.77
CA LEU A 145 3.51 -18.24 5.76
C LEU A 145 2.94 -17.10 6.62
N LYS A 146 3.61 -15.93 6.69
CA LYS A 146 3.06 -14.70 7.29
C LYS A 146 1.74 -14.26 6.65
N PHE A 147 1.51 -14.67 5.40
CA PHE A 147 0.35 -14.31 4.60
C PHE A 147 -0.63 -15.46 4.39
N TYR A 148 -0.39 -16.61 5.03
CA TYR A 148 -1.25 -17.79 4.88
C TYR A 148 -2.69 -17.48 5.32
N GLY A 149 -3.63 -17.55 4.37
CA GLY A 149 -5.04 -17.19 4.61
C GLY A 149 -5.33 -15.69 4.69
N ARG A 150 -4.36 -14.82 4.38
CA ARG A 150 -4.51 -13.35 4.37
C ARG A 150 -4.48 -12.73 2.97
N THR A 151 -4.45 -13.56 1.92
CA THR A 151 -4.35 -13.11 0.53
C THR A 151 -5.62 -13.39 -0.25
N ALA A 152 -6.05 -12.43 -1.05
CA ALA A 152 -7.02 -12.59 -2.11
C ALA A 152 -6.34 -12.44 -3.48
N VAL A 153 -6.96 -13.01 -4.51
CA VAL A 153 -6.50 -12.86 -5.90
C VAL A 153 -7.64 -12.27 -6.70
N ASP A 154 -7.43 -11.04 -7.14
CA ASP A 154 -8.28 -10.42 -8.12
C ASP A 154 -7.89 -10.90 -9.53
N ARG A 155 -8.77 -11.68 -10.16
CA ARG A 155 -8.54 -12.31 -11.47
C ARG A 155 -9.09 -11.53 -12.66
N ASP A 156 -9.91 -10.51 -12.42
CA ASP A 156 -10.69 -9.82 -13.46
C ASP A 156 -10.02 -8.52 -13.90
N TYR A 157 -8.76 -8.60 -14.34
CA TYR A 157 -8.02 -7.43 -14.82
C TYR A 157 -8.73 -6.78 -16.01
N ASN A 158 -9.12 -5.52 -15.85
CA ASN A 158 -9.94 -4.80 -16.82
C ASN A 158 -9.19 -3.62 -17.48
N GLY A 159 -7.86 -3.60 -17.43
CA GLY A 159 -7.04 -2.52 -17.97
C GLY A 159 -6.82 -1.38 -16.97
N LEU A 160 -6.68 -0.14 -17.47
CA LEU A 160 -6.41 1.03 -16.63
C LEU A 160 -7.62 1.40 -15.78
N ALA A 161 -7.38 1.69 -14.49
CA ALA A 161 -8.41 2.09 -13.52
C ALA A 161 -8.84 3.55 -13.72
N LEU A 162 -9.70 3.80 -14.71
CA LEU A 162 -10.12 5.16 -15.08
C LEU A 162 -11.42 5.62 -14.41
N ASP A 163 -12.07 4.75 -13.62
CA ASP A 163 -13.29 5.08 -12.89
C ASP A 163 -13.43 4.28 -11.57
N VAL A 164 -14.46 4.62 -10.81
CA VAL A 164 -14.77 4.03 -9.49
C VAL A 164 -15.18 2.55 -9.54
N SER A 165 -15.56 2.02 -10.71
CA SER A 165 -16.02 0.63 -10.82
C SER A 165 -14.87 -0.34 -10.55
N GLU A 166 -13.66 0.03 -10.94
CA GLU A 166 -12.45 -0.76 -10.69
C GLU A 166 -12.13 -0.85 -9.20
N GLY A 167 -12.16 0.29 -8.50
CA GLY A 167 -11.99 0.33 -7.04
C GLY A 167 -13.06 -0.50 -6.31
N ALA A 168 -14.32 -0.40 -6.72
CA ALA A 168 -15.41 -1.19 -6.14
C ALA A 168 -15.24 -2.69 -6.37
N ARG A 169 -14.77 -3.08 -7.56
CA ARG A 169 -14.49 -4.47 -7.95
C ARG A 169 -13.36 -5.05 -7.11
N ILE A 170 -12.22 -4.35 -7.02
CA ILE A 170 -11.08 -4.75 -6.19
C ILE A 170 -11.51 -4.86 -4.72
N ALA A 171 -12.26 -3.90 -4.18
CA ALA A 171 -12.70 -3.92 -2.79
C ALA A 171 -13.59 -5.13 -2.50
N SER A 172 -14.43 -5.52 -3.47
CA SER A 172 -15.28 -6.70 -3.37
C SER A 172 -14.47 -8.00 -3.45
N ALA A 173 -13.43 -8.04 -4.29
CA ALA A 173 -12.54 -9.20 -4.43
C ALA A 173 -11.65 -9.42 -3.20
N VAL A 174 -11.25 -8.34 -2.51
CA VAL A 174 -10.43 -8.39 -1.29
C VAL A 174 -11.15 -9.13 -0.16
N GLY A 175 -12.45 -8.88 0.06
CA GLY A 175 -13.18 -9.41 1.20
C GLY A 175 -12.47 -9.11 2.54
N GLU A 176 -12.14 -10.17 3.29
CA GLU A 176 -11.41 -10.08 4.57
C GLU A 176 -9.88 -10.21 4.44
N ALA A 177 -9.34 -10.33 3.23
CA ALA A 177 -7.90 -10.46 3.01
C ALA A 177 -7.16 -9.13 3.24
N ASP A 178 -5.94 -9.19 3.76
CA ASP A 178 -5.11 -8.01 3.95
C ASP A 178 -4.30 -7.67 2.70
N ILE A 179 -4.12 -8.64 1.82
CA ILE A 179 -3.32 -8.48 0.60
C ILE A 179 -4.16 -8.92 -0.57
N VAL A 180 -4.23 -8.10 -1.62
CA VAL A 180 -4.80 -8.51 -2.89
C VAL A 180 -3.73 -8.50 -3.96
N PHE A 181 -3.56 -9.65 -4.61
CA PHE A 181 -2.83 -9.75 -5.86
C PHE A 181 -3.79 -9.43 -7.00
N MET A 182 -3.51 -8.38 -7.76
CA MET A 182 -4.26 -8.02 -8.95
C MET A 182 -3.55 -8.60 -10.15
N LYS A 183 -4.16 -9.61 -10.79
CA LYS A 183 -3.56 -10.29 -11.94
C LYS A 183 -3.15 -9.27 -13.01
N HIS A 184 -1.94 -9.43 -13.56
CA HIS A 184 -1.40 -8.55 -14.61
C HIS A 184 -1.14 -7.08 -14.24
N HIS A 185 -1.23 -6.73 -12.95
CA HIS A 185 -1.11 -5.35 -12.49
C HIS A 185 -0.05 -5.20 -11.39
N GLY A 186 -0.26 -5.85 -10.25
CA GLY A 186 0.61 -5.68 -9.08
C GLY A 186 -0.09 -6.14 -7.80
N VAL A 187 0.27 -5.53 -6.68
CA VAL A 187 -0.33 -5.87 -5.38
C VAL A 187 -0.87 -4.65 -4.66
N MET A 188 -1.79 -4.88 -3.74
CA MET A 188 -2.21 -3.91 -2.76
C MET A 188 -2.21 -4.54 -1.37
N VAL A 189 -1.58 -3.85 -0.42
CA VAL A 189 -1.52 -4.21 0.99
C VAL A 189 -2.43 -3.27 1.78
N LEU A 190 -3.35 -3.83 2.55
CA LEU A 190 -4.28 -3.13 3.41
C LEU A 190 -3.96 -3.45 4.87
N ALA A 191 -3.91 -2.42 5.72
CA ALA A 191 -3.56 -2.60 7.12
C ALA A 191 -4.25 -1.57 8.03
N PRO A 192 -4.34 -1.84 9.35
CA PRO A 192 -4.86 -0.88 10.31
C PRO A 192 -3.86 0.25 10.64
N THR A 193 -2.57 0.06 10.36
CA THR A 193 -1.51 1.04 10.67
C THR A 193 -0.46 1.13 9.57
N ILE A 194 0.24 2.27 9.49
CA ILE A 194 1.33 2.49 8.50
C ILE A 194 2.47 1.49 8.74
N ALA A 195 2.76 1.20 10.00
CA ALA A 195 3.77 0.23 10.38
C ALA A 195 3.45 -1.17 9.84
N GLU A 196 2.22 -1.65 10.04
CA GLU A 196 1.80 -2.97 9.54
C GLU A 196 1.76 -3.03 8.01
N ALA A 197 1.28 -1.98 7.34
CA ALA A 197 1.31 -1.92 5.88
C ALA A 197 2.74 -1.98 5.32
N TRP A 198 3.68 -1.25 5.95
CA TRP A 198 5.09 -1.28 5.56
C TRP A 198 5.71 -2.67 5.75
N ASP A 199 5.47 -3.28 6.91
CA ASP A 199 6.02 -4.59 7.25
C ASP A 199 5.51 -5.68 6.31
N ASP A 200 4.20 -5.70 6.08
CA ASP A 200 3.57 -6.63 5.14
C ASP A 200 4.06 -6.40 3.70
N LEU A 201 4.15 -5.15 3.22
CA LEU A 201 4.67 -4.85 1.88
C LEU A 201 6.11 -5.36 1.70
N TYR A 202 6.99 -5.07 2.67
CA TYR A 202 8.37 -5.51 2.62
C TYR A 202 8.48 -7.04 2.59
N TYR A 203 7.80 -7.74 3.51
CA TYR A 203 7.89 -9.19 3.58
C TYR A 203 7.16 -9.90 2.43
N LEU A 204 6.14 -9.27 1.84
CA LEU A 204 5.46 -9.78 0.66
C LEU A 204 6.43 -9.87 -0.52
N GLU A 205 7.20 -8.81 -0.77
CA GLU A 205 8.20 -8.84 -1.83
C GLU A 205 9.32 -9.83 -1.54
N ARG A 206 9.80 -9.91 -0.29
CA ARG A 206 10.81 -10.90 0.10
C ARG A 206 10.31 -12.34 -0.09
N ALA A 207 9.03 -12.61 0.23
CA ALA A 207 8.42 -13.92 0.02
C ALA A 207 8.31 -14.26 -1.47
N ALA A 208 7.89 -13.30 -2.30
CA ALA A 208 7.81 -13.47 -3.74
C ALA A 208 9.20 -13.68 -4.37
N GLU A 209 10.20 -12.91 -3.95
CA GLU A 209 11.58 -12.98 -4.44
C GLU A 209 12.16 -14.38 -4.25
N VAL A 210 12.12 -14.91 -3.02
CA VAL A 210 12.69 -16.24 -2.75
C VAL A 210 11.91 -17.35 -3.46
N GLN A 211 10.60 -17.18 -3.68
CA GLN A 211 9.82 -18.12 -4.47
C GLN A 211 10.23 -18.11 -5.94
N VAL A 212 10.38 -16.93 -6.57
CA VAL A 212 10.84 -16.80 -7.96
C VAL A 212 12.23 -17.41 -8.12
N LEU A 213 13.15 -17.16 -7.17
CA LEU A 213 14.48 -17.78 -7.14
C LEU A 213 14.41 -19.32 -6.99
N ALA A 214 13.50 -19.83 -6.15
CA ALA A 214 13.30 -21.27 -6.03
C ALA A 214 12.77 -21.89 -7.32
N MET A 215 11.80 -21.24 -7.98
CA MET A 215 11.24 -21.67 -9.27
C MET A 215 12.28 -21.63 -10.40
N SER A 216 13.20 -20.65 -10.39
CA SER A 216 14.24 -20.53 -11.41
C SER A 216 15.27 -21.66 -11.38
N THR A 217 15.29 -22.48 -10.32
CA THR A 217 16.12 -23.70 -10.27
C THR A 217 15.61 -24.81 -11.20
N GLY A 218 14.39 -24.69 -11.72
CA GLY A 218 13.72 -25.73 -12.51
C GLY A 218 13.23 -26.93 -11.69
N ARG A 219 13.45 -26.94 -10.37
CA ARG A 219 12.93 -27.97 -9.46
C ARG A 219 11.52 -27.61 -9.01
N LYS A 220 10.71 -28.64 -8.73
CA LYS A 220 9.39 -28.45 -8.13
C LYS A 220 9.53 -27.83 -6.73
N VAL A 221 8.92 -26.66 -6.53
CA VAL A 221 8.79 -26.04 -5.20
C VAL A 221 7.78 -26.85 -4.39
N LEU A 222 8.16 -27.24 -3.17
CA LEU A 222 7.35 -28.07 -2.29
C LEU A 222 6.67 -27.20 -1.22
N PRO A 223 5.33 -27.15 -1.15
CA PRO A 223 4.65 -26.43 -0.08
C PRO A 223 4.86 -27.14 1.26
N VAL A 224 4.81 -26.34 2.33
CA VAL A 224 4.74 -26.81 3.71
C VAL A 224 3.39 -27.49 3.94
N ASP A 225 3.36 -28.48 4.83
CA ASP A 225 2.12 -29.12 5.28
C ASP A 225 1.10 -28.05 5.77
N PRO A 226 -0.17 -28.09 5.35
CA PRO A 226 -1.16 -27.07 5.70
C PRO A 226 -1.35 -26.86 7.21
N ALA A 227 -1.22 -27.90 8.04
CA ALA A 227 -1.36 -27.76 9.49
C ALA A 227 -0.16 -27.03 10.09
N ILE A 228 1.05 -27.29 9.58
CA ILE A 228 2.26 -26.56 9.95
C ILE A 228 2.16 -25.11 9.48
N ALA A 229 1.75 -24.87 8.23
CA ALA A 229 1.56 -23.53 7.68
C ALA A 229 0.60 -22.68 8.54
N ALA A 230 -0.55 -23.24 8.91
CA ALA A 230 -1.53 -22.58 9.77
C ALA A 230 -1.00 -22.33 11.19
N ALA A 231 -0.21 -23.25 11.76
CA ALA A 231 0.39 -23.07 13.09
C ALA A 231 1.48 -21.98 13.09
N THR A 232 2.37 -21.99 12.10
CA THR A 232 3.41 -20.97 11.93
C THR A 232 2.81 -19.59 11.69
N TYR A 233 1.76 -19.50 10.87
CA TYR A 233 1.00 -18.27 10.70
C TYR A 233 0.49 -17.71 12.03
N LYS A 234 -0.17 -18.53 12.86
CA LYS A 234 -0.67 -18.11 14.18
C LYS A 234 0.46 -17.61 15.09
N GLN A 235 1.60 -18.29 15.11
CA GLN A 235 2.77 -17.86 15.88
C GLN A 235 3.29 -16.49 15.45
N MET A 236 3.37 -16.23 14.13
CA MET A 236 3.79 -14.92 13.62
C MET A 236 2.83 -13.80 14.03
N ARG A 237 1.52 -14.11 14.14
CA ARG A 237 0.50 -13.13 14.52
C ARG A 237 0.57 -12.67 15.99
N GLU A 238 1.15 -13.48 16.90
CA GLU A 238 1.20 -13.15 18.34
C GLU A 238 2.10 -11.94 18.67
N GLY A 239 2.99 -11.51 17.77
CA GLY A 239 3.87 -10.35 17.95
C GLY A 239 3.92 -9.36 16.79
N ASP A 240 3.09 -9.57 15.75
CA ASP A 240 3.25 -8.93 14.44
C ASP A 240 3.20 -7.40 14.52
N SER A 241 2.24 -6.85 15.26
CA SER A 241 2.05 -5.39 15.38
C SER A 241 3.24 -4.69 16.05
N GLU A 242 3.87 -5.32 17.06
CA GLU A 242 5.04 -4.74 17.71
C GLU A 242 6.28 -4.85 16.82
N SER A 243 6.47 -6.00 16.15
CA SER A 243 7.53 -6.17 15.15
C SER A 243 7.43 -5.14 14.03
N ALA A 244 6.23 -4.90 13.49
CA ALA A 244 5.97 -3.90 12.47
C ALA A 244 6.31 -2.48 12.96
N ARG A 245 5.94 -2.12 14.19
CA ARG A 245 6.29 -0.82 14.80
C ARG A 245 7.80 -0.65 14.93
N LEU A 246 8.51 -1.68 15.37
CA LEU A 246 9.97 -1.68 15.48
C LEU A 246 10.64 -1.61 14.10
N HIS A 247 10.07 -2.26 13.09
CA HIS A 247 10.55 -2.20 11.71
C HIS A 247 10.38 -0.79 11.12
N LEU A 248 9.21 -0.16 11.26
CA LEU A 248 9.01 1.23 10.87
C LEU A 248 10.00 2.17 11.58
N ALA A 249 10.16 2.00 12.90
CA ALA A 249 11.14 2.77 13.66
C ALA A 249 12.58 2.55 13.15
N ALA A 250 12.92 1.34 12.70
CA ALA A 250 14.24 1.04 12.15
C ALA A 250 14.49 1.77 10.82
N ILE A 251 13.52 1.78 9.90
CA ILE A 251 13.68 2.51 8.63
C ILE A 251 13.75 4.02 8.85
N ARG A 252 13.02 4.56 9.84
CA ARG A 252 13.11 5.97 10.23
C ARG A 252 14.50 6.32 10.74
N ARG A 253 15.09 5.50 11.63
CA ARG A 253 16.46 5.73 12.10
C ARG A 253 17.49 5.74 10.97
N GLN A 254 17.33 4.88 9.96
CA GLN A 254 18.19 4.88 8.78
C GLN A 254 18.04 6.18 7.98
N LEU A 255 16.80 6.58 7.68
CA LEU A 255 16.51 7.80 6.94
C LEU A 255 16.88 9.07 7.71
N ASP A 256 16.74 9.09 9.04
CA ASP A 256 17.17 10.21 9.88
C ASP A 256 18.68 10.43 9.79
N ALA A 257 19.46 9.36 9.63
CA ALA A 257 20.91 9.43 9.50
C ALA A 257 21.38 9.86 8.09
N GLU A 258 20.63 9.47 7.04
CA GLU A 258 21.11 9.55 5.66
C GLU A 258 20.33 10.56 4.79
N GLU A 259 19.03 10.73 5.02
CA GLU A 259 18.11 11.55 4.23
C GLU A 259 17.06 12.28 5.11
N PRO A 260 17.43 13.00 6.18
CA PRO A 260 16.49 13.54 7.16
C PRO A 260 15.44 14.50 6.58
N GLN A 261 15.67 15.05 5.38
CA GLN A 261 14.72 15.89 4.65
C GLN A 261 13.37 15.21 4.37
N TYR A 262 13.25 13.87 4.46
CA TYR A 262 11.97 13.19 4.26
C TYR A 262 10.87 13.66 5.24
N ARG A 263 11.26 14.16 6.43
CA ARG A 263 10.34 14.66 7.46
C ARG A 263 9.76 16.05 7.15
N HIS A 264 10.26 16.75 6.13
CA HIS A 264 10.04 18.19 5.95
C HIS A 264 9.42 18.58 4.63
#